data_AF-A0A517P375-F1
#
_entry.id   AF-A0A517P375-F1
#
_cell.length_a   1.000
_cell.length_b   1.000
_cell.length_c   1.000
_cell.angle_alpha   90.00
_cell.angle_beta   90.00
_cell.angle_gamma   90.00
#
_symmetry.space_group_name_H-M   'P 1'
#
loop_
_entity.id
_entity.type
_entity.pdbx_description
1 polymer ?
#
loop_
_entity_poly.entity_id
_entity_poly.type
_entity_poly.pdbx_seq_one_letter_code
_entity_poly.pdbx_strand_id
1 'polypeptide(L)'
;MKFLLAVCLCLATSSVWSQAPPADAKKPIANPFDQPIGDGGLGGGMDMGMGMGMDMGMDMGMGGGMGMEVKPSPDQLFRANLPRAIQQLKKSKTAEERTALQKYIRQAFDQRYDRMMEDRKKDIARLRKSLTELESDLQRRTAAKDRVVGLQLQSVQLAAEGLLELNDLQGVGGRGGMDSMGMEMGSN
;
A
#
# COMPACT_ATOMS: atom_id res chain seq x y z
N MET A 1 14.86 -39.54 33.03
CA MET A 1 16.05 -40.17 32.42
C MET A 1 17.22 -39.21 32.59
N LYS A 2 18.26 -39.65 33.32
CA LYS A 2 19.43 -38.89 33.78
C LYS A 2 20.65 -39.43 33.04
N PHE A 3 21.35 -38.65 32.22
CA PHE A 3 22.71 -38.97 31.71
C PHE A 3 23.44 -37.64 31.44
N LEU A 4 24.36 -37.25 32.35
CA LEU A 4 25.84 -37.35 32.19
C LEU A 4 26.35 -36.29 31.19
N LEU A 5 26.73 -35.07 31.61
CA LEU A 5 27.93 -34.69 32.38
C LEU A 5 29.20 -35.38 31.86
N ALA A 6 29.79 -34.80 30.80
CA ALA A 6 31.16 -35.07 30.38
C ALA A 6 31.90 -33.72 30.25
N VAL A 7 32.59 -33.39 31.35
CA VAL A 7 33.56 -32.32 31.49
C VAL A 7 34.71 -32.59 30.52
N CYS A 8 34.91 -31.71 29.53
CA CYS A 8 36.12 -31.71 28.71
C CYS A 8 36.99 -30.51 29.13
N LEU A 9 37.85 -30.80 30.10
CA LEU A 9 38.91 -29.96 30.61
C LEU A 9 40.10 -30.09 29.65
N CYS A 10 40.31 -29.12 28.75
CA CYS A 10 41.49 -29.08 27.89
C CYS A 10 42.16 -27.70 27.91
N LEU A 11 43.27 -27.65 28.65
CA LEU A 11 44.51 -26.91 28.43
C LEU A 11 44.41 -25.48 27.86
N ALA A 12 44.56 -24.51 28.78
CA ALA A 12 44.95 -23.15 28.48
C ALA A 12 46.44 -23.10 28.07
N THR A 13 46.72 -23.15 26.77
CA THR A 13 48.00 -22.66 26.24
C THR A 13 47.89 -21.16 26.01
N SER A 14 48.48 -20.37 26.91
CA SER A 14 48.64 -18.93 26.75
C SER A 14 49.68 -18.64 25.67
N SER A 15 49.28 -18.73 24.40
CA SER A 15 50.02 -18.11 23.31
C SER A 15 49.94 -16.60 23.49
N VAL A 16 51.02 -16.02 24.03
CA VAL A 16 51.30 -14.58 24.02
C VAL A 16 51.38 -14.17 22.56
N TRP A 17 50.23 -13.78 22.02
CA TRP A 17 50.08 -13.29 20.67
C TRP A 17 50.68 -11.89 20.66
N SER A 18 51.84 -11.71 20.02
CA SER A 18 52.33 -10.39 19.65
C SER A 18 51.22 -9.65 18.92
N GLN A 19 50.58 -8.71 19.62
CA GLN A 19 49.73 -7.72 18.98
C GLN A 19 50.65 -6.90 18.08
N ALA A 20 50.71 -7.28 16.80
CA ALA A 20 51.07 -6.35 15.75
C ALA A 20 50.20 -5.10 15.93
N PRO A 21 50.77 -3.88 15.77
CA PRO A 21 50.00 -2.66 15.90
C PRO A 21 48.73 -2.79 15.05
N PRO A 22 47.54 -2.41 15.58
CA PRO A 22 46.28 -2.60 14.88
C PRO A 22 46.42 -1.97 13.49
N ALA A 23 46.41 -2.84 12.48
CA ALA A 23 46.40 -2.42 11.08
C ALA A 23 45.35 -1.33 10.94
N ASP A 24 45.75 -0.17 10.42
CA ASP A 24 44.96 1.04 10.21
C ASP A 24 43.47 0.75 10.23
N ALA A 25 42.79 1.20 11.29
CA ALA A 25 41.36 1.02 11.46
C ALA A 25 40.64 1.50 10.19
N LYS A 26 40.24 0.55 9.34
CA LYS A 26 39.61 0.82 8.05
C LYS A 26 38.42 1.73 8.32
N LYS A 27 38.44 2.94 7.74
CA LYS A 27 37.37 3.91 7.94
C LYS A 27 36.04 3.24 7.57
N PRO A 28 35.02 3.29 8.45
CA PRO A 28 33.74 2.65 8.17
C PRO A 28 33.12 3.25 6.91
N ILE A 29 32.73 2.38 5.98
CA ILE A 29 32.09 2.78 4.72
C ILE A 29 30.67 3.23 5.05
N ALA A 30 30.41 4.53 4.91
CA ALA A 30 29.12 5.15 5.20
C ALA A 30 28.01 4.63 4.27
N ASN A 31 26.84 4.37 4.84
CA ASN A 31 25.66 3.98 4.08
C ASN A 31 25.06 5.20 3.35
N PRO A 32 24.96 5.19 2.00
CA PRO A 32 24.41 6.31 1.24
C PRO A 32 22.94 6.59 1.51
N PHE A 33 22.19 5.63 2.06
CA PHE A 33 20.75 5.76 2.30
C PHE A 33 20.40 6.40 3.66
N ASP A 34 21.36 6.48 4.58
CA ASP A 34 21.18 7.12 5.90
C ASP A 34 21.42 8.64 5.87
N GLN A 35 21.88 9.15 4.73
CA GLN A 35 22.15 10.57 4.56
C GLN A 35 20.83 11.31 4.38
N PRO A 36 20.60 12.41 5.13
CA PRO A 36 19.44 13.26 4.89
C PRO A 36 19.46 13.75 3.45
N ILE A 37 18.27 13.95 2.87
CA ILE A 37 18.15 14.76 1.67
C ILE A 37 18.52 16.17 2.11
N GLY A 38 19.78 16.57 1.92
CA GLY A 38 20.20 17.93 2.24
C GLY A 38 19.36 18.94 1.44
N ASP A 39 19.09 20.11 2.01
CA ASP A 39 18.32 21.20 1.38
C ASP A 39 18.90 21.63 0.01
N GLY A 40 20.16 21.29 -0.29
CA GLY A 40 20.79 21.53 -1.60
C GLY A 40 20.68 20.38 -2.61
N GLY A 41 20.00 19.27 -2.28
CA GLY A 41 19.96 18.03 -3.07
C GLY A 41 18.78 17.89 -4.05
N LEU A 42 17.80 18.80 -3.98
CA LEU A 42 16.75 18.98 -4.99
C LEU A 42 17.11 20.07 -6.01
N GLY A 43 18.39 20.43 -6.12
CA GLY A 43 18.89 21.43 -7.05
C GLY A 43 20.06 20.90 -7.87
N GLY A 44 19.81 20.53 -9.13
CA GLY A 44 20.87 20.32 -10.12
C GLY A 44 20.83 18.98 -10.84
N GLY A 45 19.83 18.80 -11.70
CA GLY A 45 19.82 17.67 -12.64
C GLY A 45 18.49 17.43 -13.33
N MET A 46 18.15 18.31 -14.27
CA MET A 46 17.47 18.01 -15.54
C MET A 46 16.56 16.75 -15.58
N ASP A 47 15.24 16.97 -15.46
CA ASP A 47 14.28 16.58 -16.51
C ASP A 47 12.91 17.24 -16.23
N MET A 48 12.83 18.57 -16.39
CA MET A 48 11.57 19.22 -16.75
C MET A 48 11.45 19.18 -18.27
N GLY A 49 11.50 17.96 -18.81
CA GLY A 49 11.07 17.67 -20.17
C GLY A 49 9.61 18.06 -20.28
N MET A 50 9.38 19.16 -21.00
CA MET A 50 8.13 19.45 -21.67
C MET A 50 7.62 18.19 -22.37
N GLY A 51 6.70 17.49 -21.73
CA GLY A 51 6.00 16.35 -22.27
C GLY A 51 4.51 16.54 -22.03
N MET A 52 3.86 17.25 -22.94
CA MET A 52 2.41 17.15 -23.11
C MET A 52 2.00 15.68 -23.09
N GLY A 53 1.13 15.33 -22.16
CA GLY A 53 0.52 14.02 -22.07
C GLY A 53 -0.69 14.12 -21.17
N MET A 54 -1.84 14.36 -21.80
CA MET A 54 -3.16 14.26 -21.20
C MET A 54 -3.25 13.02 -20.31
N ASP A 55 -3.58 13.19 -19.03
CA ASP A 55 -4.61 12.31 -18.47
C ASP A 55 -5.37 13.00 -17.32
N MET A 56 -6.68 12.88 -17.44
CA MET A 56 -7.67 13.44 -16.55
C MET A 56 -7.69 12.64 -15.25
N GLY A 57 -7.55 13.33 -14.13
CA GLY A 57 -7.80 12.75 -12.81
C GLY A 57 -8.14 13.86 -11.85
N MET A 58 -9.40 14.33 -11.92
CA MET A 58 -9.98 15.15 -10.86
C MET A 58 -9.81 14.41 -9.53
N ASP A 59 -8.88 14.86 -8.70
CA ASP A 59 -8.99 14.66 -7.26
C ASP A 59 -8.98 16.03 -6.59
N MET A 60 -10.19 16.47 -6.28
CA MET A 60 -10.46 17.61 -5.43
C MET A 60 -9.85 17.37 -4.05
N GLY A 61 -8.68 17.93 -3.82
CA GLY A 61 -8.06 18.06 -2.50
C GLY A 61 -7.85 19.52 -2.15
N MET A 62 -8.90 20.19 -1.69
CA MET A 62 -8.80 21.42 -0.91
C MET A 62 -7.67 21.33 0.13
N GLY A 63 -6.81 22.34 0.20
CA GLY A 63 -5.75 22.35 1.22
C GLY A 63 -4.83 23.55 1.20
N GLY A 64 -5.37 24.76 1.15
CA GLY A 64 -4.66 25.90 1.75
C GLY A 64 -4.49 25.62 3.24
N GLY A 65 -3.29 25.24 3.68
CA GLY A 65 -3.02 24.85 5.07
C GLY A 65 -1.54 25.01 5.40
N MET A 66 -1.28 25.88 6.38
CA MET A 66 0.00 26.16 7.04
C MET A 66 1.08 25.07 6.89
N GLY A 67 2.20 25.43 6.25
CA GLY A 67 3.59 25.15 6.64
C GLY A 67 3.98 23.82 7.31
N MET A 68 3.23 22.73 7.21
CA MET A 68 3.67 21.45 7.72
C MET A 68 4.71 20.89 6.75
N GLU A 69 5.95 20.83 7.22
CA GLU A 69 7.01 20.08 6.55
C GLU A 69 6.54 18.62 6.39
N VAL A 70 6.08 18.27 5.19
CA VAL A 70 5.73 16.89 4.86
C VAL A 70 7.03 16.10 4.84
N LYS A 71 7.26 15.30 5.89
CA LYS A 71 8.40 14.42 5.98
C LYS A 71 8.39 13.47 4.76
N PRO A 72 9.49 13.36 4.00
CA PRO A 72 9.54 12.53 2.81
C PRO A 72 9.30 11.06 3.16
N SER A 73 8.57 10.37 2.29
CA SER A 73 8.31 8.94 2.49
C SER A 73 9.61 8.14 2.33
N PRO A 74 9.71 6.93 2.93
CA PRO A 74 10.88 6.07 2.77
C PRO A 74 11.22 5.77 1.30
N ASP A 75 10.21 5.71 0.44
CA ASP A 75 10.38 5.48 -0.99
C ASP A 75 10.88 6.72 -1.74
N GLN A 76 10.48 7.92 -1.30
CA GLN A 76 11.06 9.17 -1.80
C GLN A 76 12.54 9.28 -1.39
N LEU A 77 12.85 8.97 -0.12
CA LEU A 77 14.23 8.91 0.38
C LEU A 77 15.08 7.92 -0.41
N PHE A 78 14.56 6.72 -0.67
CA PHE A 78 15.22 5.72 -1.50
C PHE A 78 15.53 6.26 -2.91
N ARG A 79 14.53 6.84 -3.58
CA ARG A 79 14.69 7.40 -4.94
C ARG A 79 15.70 8.55 -4.98
N ALA A 80 15.69 9.43 -3.98
CA ALA A 80 16.62 10.55 -3.90
C ALA A 80 18.06 10.09 -3.62
N ASN A 81 18.25 9.06 -2.80
CA ASN A 81 19.57 8.59 -2.39
C ASN A 81 20.19 7.56 -3.36
N LEU A 82 19.39 6.89 -4.20
CA LEU A 82 19.88 5.88 -5.14
C LEU A 82 20.92 6.41 -6.16
N PRO A 83 20.72 7.56 -6.83
CA PRO A 83 21.73 8.13 -7.73
C PRO A 83 23.07 8.37 -7.03
N ARG A 84 23.03 8.85 -5.78
CA ARG A 84 24.23 9.06 -4.96
C ARG A 84 24.93 7.74 -4.64
N ALA A 85 24.17 6.71 -4.25
CA ALA A 85 24.71 5.37 -4.01
C ALA A 85 25.41 4.81 -5.26
N ILE A 86 24.81 4.99 -6.44
CA ILE A 86 25.39 4.59 -7.74
C ILE A 86 26.67 5.39 -8.02
N GLN A 87 26.67 6.71 -7.79
CA GLN A 87 27.87 7.52 -7.97
C GLN A 87 29.01 7.12 -7.03
N GLN A 88 28.72 6.81 -5.77
CA GLN A 88 29.71 6.29 -4.82
C GLN A 88 30.26 4.94 -5.29
N LEU A 89 29.39 4.04 -5.76
CA LEU A 89 29.81 2.76 -6.32
C LEU A 89 30.73 2.94 -7.53
N LYS A 90 30.43 3.89 -8.43
CA LYS A 90 31.29 4.22 -9.57
C LYS A 90 32.66 4.78 -9.16
N LYS A 91 32.71 5.60 -8.10
CA LYS A 91 33.94 6.24 -7.61
C LYS A 91 34.82 5.30 -6.78
N SER A 92 34.24 4.23 -6.23
CA SER A 92 34.95 3.27 -5.39
C SER A 92 36.09 2.57 -6.15
N LYS A 93 37.28 2.59 -5.53
CA LYS A 93 38.52 2.06 -6.11
C LYS A 93 38.88 0.69 -5.56
N THR A 94 38.43 0.38 -4.35
CA THR A 94 38.73 -0.90 -3.70
C THR A 94 37.58 -1.89 -3.87
N ALA A 95 37.92 -3.18 -3.93
CA ALA A 95 36.91 -4.25 -4.02
C ALA A 95 36.03 -4.28 -2.75
N GLU A 96 36.61 -4.02 -1.59
CA GLU A 96 35.90 -3.99 -0.31
C GLU A 96 34.82 -2.89 -0.26
N GLU A 97 35.14 -1.67 -0.73
CA GLU A 97 34.16 -0.58 -0.84
C GLU A 97 33.00 -0.93 -1.77
N ARG A 98 33.30 -1.57 -2.91
CA ARG A 98 32.27 -2.01 -3.86
C ARG A 98 31.34 -3.02 -3.23
N THR A 99 31.88 -4.03 -2.56
CA THR A 99 31.07 -5.07 -1.91
C THR A 99 30.19 -4.48 -0.81
N ALA A 100 30.71 -3.55 0.00
CA ALA A 100 29.91 -2.88 1.02
C ALA A 100 28.78 -2.04 0.42
N LEU A 101 29.07 -1.21 -0.60
CA LEU A 101 28.06 -0.40 -1.28
C LEU A 101 27.00 -1.24 -1.98
N GLN A 102 27.39 -2.34 -2.63
CA GLN A 102 26.45 -3.32 -3.20
C GLN A 102 25.54 -3.92 -2.15
N LYS A 103 26.07 -4.26 -0.97
CA LYS A 103 25.28 -4.77 0.16
C LYS A 103 24.24 -3.73 0.61
N TYR A 104 24.63 -2.48 0.79
CA TYR A 104 23.69 -1.41 1.16
C TYR A 104 22.60 -1.19 0.11
N ILE A 105 22.97 -1.14 -1.17
CA ILE A 105 22.00 -1.02 -2.27
C ILE A 105 21.02 -2.18 -2.24
N ARG A 106 21.50 -3.42 -2.13
CA ARG A 106 20.65 -4.61 -2.04
C ARG A 106 19.70 -4.54 -0.86
N GLN A 107 20.19 -4.23 0.33
CA GLN A 107 19.35 -4.08 1.53
C GLN A 107 18.26 -3.01 1.34
N ALA A 108 18.59 -1.89 0.71
CA ALA A 108 17.62 -0.84 0.44
C ALA A 108 16.53 -1.28 -0.56
N PHE A 109 16.89 -2.09 -1.57
CA PHE A 109 15.93 -2.71 -2.49
C PHE A 109 15.04 -3.74 -1.77
N ASP A 110 15.62 -4.61 -0.95
CA ASP A 110 14.89 -5.63 -0.18
C ASP A 110 13.84 -4.95 0.71
N GLN A 111 14.26 -3.95 1.51
CA GLN A 111 13.35 -3.18 2.36
C GLN A 111 12.22 -2.48 1.59
N ARG A 112 12.53 -1.94 0.41
CA ARG A 112 11.51 -1.31 -0.44
C ARG A 112 10.52 -2.34 -0.98
N TYR A 113 11.01 -3.50 -1.38
CA TYR A 113 10.16 -4.58 -1.87
C TYR A 113 9.26 -5.12 -0.76
N ASP A 114 9.79 -5.30 0.45
CA ASP A 114 9.01 -5.74 1.62
C ASP A 114 7.86 -4.79 1.91
N ARG A 115 8.12 -3.47 1.96
CA ARG A 115 7.06 -2.46 2.15
C ARG A 115 6.00 -2.53 1.07
N MET A 116 6.42 -2.63 -0.20
CA MET A 116 5.49 -2.77 -1.32
C MET A 116 4.62 -4.02 -1.16
N MET A 117 5.20 -5.16 -0.79
CA MET A 117 4.47 -6.40 -0.57
C MET A 117 3.49 -6.30 0.60
N GLU A 118 3.86 -5.62 1.68
CA GLU A 118 2.95 -5.36 2.81
C GLU A 118 1.75 -4.49 2.40
N ASP A 119 1.97 -3.44 1.60
CA ASP A 119 0.87 -2.61 1.10
C ASP A 119 -0.02 -3.39 0.13
N ARG A 120 0.56 -4.20 -0.76
CA ARG A 120 -0.21 -5.12 -1.63
C ARG A 120 -1.03 -6.13 -0.84
N LYS A 121 -0.52 -6.66 0.28
CA LYS A 121 -1.28 -7.55 1.17
C LYS A 121 -2.50 -6.84 1.76
N LYS A 122 -2.35 -5.60 2.22
CA LYS A 122 -3.45 -4.78 2.75
C LYS A 122 -4.50 -4.51 1.67
N ASP A 123 -4.07 -4.20 0.45
CA ASP A 123 -4.97 -3.99 -0.70
C ASP A 123 -5.76 -5.27 -1.00
N ILE A 124 -5.10 -6.42 -1.06
CA ILE A 124 -5.76 -7.73 -1.27
C ILE A 124 -6.78 -8.01 -0.15
N ALA A 125 -6.44 -7.72 1.10
CA ALA A 125 -7.38 -7.90 2.22
C ALA A 125 -8.61 -6.99 2.10
N ARG A 126 -8.41 -5.73 1.69
CA ARG A 126 -9.51 -4.79 1.43
C ARG A 126 -10.42 -5.28 0.29
N LEU A 127 -9.82 -5.71 -0.82
CA LEU A 127 -10.57 -6.23 -1.98
C LEU A 127 -11.38 -7.48 -1.64
N ARG A 128 -10.81 -8.40 -0.85
CA ARG A 128 -11.53 -9.59 -0.37
C ARG A 128 -12.73 -9.21 0.49
N LYS A 129 -12.57 -8.24 1.39
CA LYS A 129 -13.67 -7.73 2.21
C LYS A 129 -14.80 -7.16 1.36
N SER A 130 -14.47 -6.30 0.39
CA SER A 130 -15.45 -5.72 -0.53
C SER A 130 -16.16 -6.78 -1.37
N LEU A 131 -15.45 -7.84 -1.79
CA LEU A 131 -16.07 -8.98 -2.49
C LEU A 131 -17.11 -9.69 -1.62
N THR A 132 -16.77 -10.00 -0.37
CA THR A 132 -17.71 -10.66 0.56
C THR A 132 -18.95 -9.80 0.84
N GLU A 133 -18.78 -8.47 0.96
CA GLU A 133 -19.91 -7.55 1.12
C GLU A 133 -20.83 -7.57 -0.12
N LEU A 134 -20.25 -7.52 -1.32
CA LEU A 134 -21.00 -7.60 -2.58
C LEU A 134 -21.73 -8.95 -2.77
N GLU A 135 -21.09 -10.06 -2.40
CA GLU A 135 -21.69 -11.39 -2.43
C GLU A 135 -22.90 -11.49 -1.50
N SER A 136 -22.78 -10.96 -0.27
CA SER A 136 -23.89 -10.89 0.70
C SER A 136 -25.04 -10.02 0.17
N ASP A 137 -24.74 -8.89 -0.45
CA ASP A 137 -25.75 -8.02 -1.07
C ASP A 137 -26.47 -8.70 -2.22
N LEU A 138 -25.75 -9.43 -3.08
CA LEU A 138 -26.35 -10.22 -4.14
C LEU A 138 -27.26 -11.31 -3.59
N GLN A 139 -26.83 -12.05 -2.56
CA GLN A 139 -27.67 -13.06 -1.91
C GLN A 139 -28.95 -12.45 -1.34
N ARG A 140 -28.86 -11.29 -0.67
CA ARG A 140 -30.02 -10.56 -0.15
C ARG A 140 -30.99 -10.15 -1.25
N ARG A 141 -30.49 -9.67 -2.38
CA ARG A 141 -31.31 -9.29 -3.54
C ARG A 141 -31.96 -10.50 -4.21
N THR A 142 -31.25 -11.62 -4.34
CA THR A 142 -31.81 -12.86 -4.85
C THR A 142 -32.94 -13.36 -3.95
N ALA A 143 -32.73 -13.42 -2.64
CA ALA A 143 -33.78 -13.81 -1.70
C ALA A 143 -34.99 -12.85 -1.72
N ALA A 144 -34.76 -11.55 -1.89
CA ALA A 144 -35.85 -10.58 -2.04
C ALA A 144 -36.62 -10.79 -3.36
N LYS A 145 -35.93 -11.05 -4.47
CA LYS A 145 -36.54 -11.39 -5.75
C LYS A 145 -37.43 -12.62 -5.63
N ASP A 146 -36.94 -13.69 -5.01
CA ASP A 146 -37.70 -14.93 -4.87
C ASP A 146 -38.98 -14.73 -4.05
N ARG A 147 -38.93 -13.90 -3.01
CA ARG A 147 -40.12 -13.50 -2.25
C ARG A 147 -41.11 -12.71 -3.09
N VAL A 148 -40.63 -11.73 -3.87
CA VAL A 148 -41.49 -10.93 -4.76
C VAL A 148 -42.16 -11.83 -5.80
N VAL A 149 -41.40 -12.74 -6.42
CA VAL A 149 -41.95 -13.71 -7.38
C VAL A 149 -42.98 -14.63 -6.70
N GLY A 150 -42.69 -15.12 -5.50
CA GLY A 150 -43.62 -15.94 -4.72
C GLY A 150 -44.93 -15.22 -4.40
N LEU A 151 -44.86 -13.96 -3.97
CA LEU A 151 -46.04 -13.12 -3.73
C LEU A 151 -46.83 -12.89 -5.02
N GLN A 152 -46.16 -12.60 -6.14
CA GLN A 152 -46.82 -12.42 -7.43
C GLN A 152 -47.55 -13.71 -7.88
N LEU A 153 -46.93 -14.88 -7.69
CA LEU A 153 -47.56 -16.16 -8.00
C LEU A 153 -48.78 -16.43 -7.11
N GLN A 154 -48.71 -16.13 -5.81
CA GLN A 154 -49.85 -16.25 -4.89
C GLN A 154 -51.00 -15.33 -5.30
N SER A 155 -50.72 -14.08 -5.66
CA SER A 155 -51.76 -13.16 -6.13
C SER A 155 -52.41 -13.67 -7.41
N VAL A 156 -51.64 -14.21 -8.35
CA VAL A 156 -52.17 -14.83 -9.58
C VAL A 156 -53.07 -16.04 -9.26
N GLN A 157 -52.69 -16.89 -8.30
CA GLN A 157 -53.52 -18.02 -7.86
C GLN A 157 -54.85 -17.55 -7.26
N LEU A 158 -54.82 -16.59 -6.34
CA LEU A 158 -56.02 -16.04 -5.71
C LEU A 158 -56.96 -15.38 -6.73
N ALA A 159 -56.41 -14.69 -7.73
CA ALA A 159 -57.20 -14.12 -8.81
C ALA A 159 -57.84 -15.21 -9.69
N ALA A 160 -57.12 -16.30 -9.98
CA ALA A 160 -57.65 -17.44 -10.71
C ALA A 160 -58.78 -18.16 -9.95
N GLU A 161 -58.74 -18.15 -8.62
CA GLU A 161 -59.80 -18.66 -7.74
C GLU A 161 -61.00 -17.68 -7.60
N GLY A 162 -60.92 -16.50 -8.22
CA GLY A 162 -61.95 -15.46 -8.14
C GLY A 162 -61.99 -14.72 -6.81
N LEU A 163 -60.95 -14.86 -5.97
CA LEU A 163 -60.83 -14.20 -4.67
C LEU A 163 -60.17 -12.81 -4.76
N LEU A 164 -59.62 -12.44 -5.93
CA LEU A 164 -58.95 -11.18 -6.21
C LEU A 164 -59.32 -10.67 -7.61
N GLU A 165 -59.59 -9.38 -7.76
CA GLU A 165 -59.84 -8.79 -9.08
C GLU A 165 -58.52 -8.57 -9.85
N LEU A 166 -58.53 -8.81 -11.16
CA LEU A 166 -57.33 -8.65 -12.01
C LEU A 166 -56.75 -7.24 -12.00
N ASN A 167 -57.54 -6.22 -11.67
CA ASN A 167 -57.09 -4.84 -11.55
C ASN A 167 -56.16 -4.64 -10.33
N ASP A 168 -56.28 -5.46 -9.29
CA ASP A 168 -55.44 -5.40 -8.09
C ASP A 168 -54.05 -6.06 -8.30
N LEU A 169 -53.88 -6.80 -9.40
CA LEU A 169 -52.59 -7.41 -9.79
C LEU A 169 -51.64 -6.39 -10.45
N GLN A 170 -52.17 -5.29 -10.98
CA GLN A 170 -51.38 -4.24 -11.64
C GLN A 170 -50.87 -3.20 -10.63
N GLY A 171 -49.85 -3.57 -9.87
CA GLY A 171 -48.80 -2.61 -9.55
C GLY A 171 -48.80 -2.00 -8.15
N VAL A 172 -48.14 -2.69 -7.23
CA VAL A 172 -47.30 -2.03 -6.20
C VAL A 172 -45.89 -1.87 -6.77
N GLY A 173 -45.80 -1.16 -7.89
CA GLY A 173 -44.57 -1.00 -8.67
C GLY A 173 -44.40 0.45 -9.09
N GLY A 174 -44.09 1.33 -8.14
CA GLY A 174 -43.33 2.57 -8.40
C GLY A 174 -43.97 3.62 -9.30
N ARG A 175 -45.15 4.14 -8.95
CA ARG A 175 -45.67 5.39 -9.54
C ARG A 175 -46.20 6.36 -8.49
N GLY A 176 -45.34 6.77 -7.56
CA GLY A 176 -45.68 7.82 -6.61
C GLY A 176 -44.47 8.36 -5.88
N GLY A 177 -44.02 9.57 -6.25
CA GLY A 177 -43.27 10.43 -5.33
C GLY A 177 -41.82 10.77 -5.68
N MET A 178 -41.50 11.17 -6.92
CA MET A 178 -40.23 11.84 -7.24
C MET A 178 -40.38 13.26 -7.83
N ASP A 179 -41.59 13.84 -7.79
CA ASP A 179 -41.86 15.19 -8.30
C ASP A 179 -41.85 16.30 -7.22
N SER A 180 -41.27 16.06 -6.03
CA SER A 180 -41.28 17.04 -4.93
C SER A 180 -39.90 17.28 -4.31
N MET A 181 -38.91 17.59 -5.14
CA MET A 181 -37.73 18.33 -4.69
C MET A 181 -37.50 19.51 -5.63
N GLY A 182 -38.43 20.46 -5.56
CA GLY A 182 -38.22 21.80 -6.05
C GLY A 182 -37.03 22.42 -5.32
N MET A 183 -35.92 22.61 -6.03
CA MET A 183 -34.85 23.48 -5.59
C MET A 183 -35.34 24.92 -5.64
N GLU A 184 -35.83 25.40 -4.50
CA GLU A 184 -36.01 26.82 -4.24
C GLU A 184 -34.62 27.44 -4.03
N MET A 185 -34.00 27.83 -5.13
CA MET A 185 -32.83 28.72 -5.15
C MET A 185 -33.30 30.12 -4.72
N GLY A 186 -33.27 30.38 -3.42
CA GLY A 186 -33.43 31.72 -2.87
C GLY A 186 -32.20 32.58 -3.16
N SER A 187 -32.33 33.46 -4.15
CA SER A 187 -31.51 34.66 -4.31
C SER A 187 -32.04 35.76 -3.40
N ASN A 188 -31.20 36.26 -2.49
CA ASN A 188 -30.95 37.69 -2.21
C ASN A 188 -29.95 37.87 -1.06
#